data_AF-A0A8T5DNH9-F1
#
_entry.id   AF-A0A8T5DNH9-F1
#
_cell.length_a   1.000
_cell.length_b   1.000
_cell.length_c   1.000
_cell.angle_alpha   90.00
_cell.angle_beta   90.00
_cell.angle_gamma   90.00
#
_symmetry.space_group_name_H-M   'P 1'
#
loop_
_entity.id
_entity.type
_entity.pdbx_description
1 polymer ?
#
loop_
_entity_poly.entity_id
_entity_poly.type
_entity_poly.pdbx_seq_one_letter_code
_entity_poly.pdbx_strand_id
1 'polypeptide(L)'
;MRYRKVYGQSKVATCMFCSKQATTQNEQEIPVCIAHKNSELNAFKCACGDYLDLMHGKYGPFFKCERCGLINMKKALELNEIKDLSEQAETVEKTTNDTSSESQDKPKKVNLFGEEDPENAEEIVLPGDPMYFD
;
A
#
# COMPACT_ATOMS: atom_id res chain seq x y z
N MET A 1 -6.67 -30.75 16.83
CA MET A 1 -5.32 -30.78 16.22
C MET A 1 -4.66 -29.41 16.43
N ARG A 2 -3.49 -29.32 17.08
CA ARG A 2 -2.80 -28.05 17.36
C ARG A 2 -1.64 -27.90 16.36
N TYR A 3 -1.83 -27.08 15.33
CA TYR A 3 -0.78 -26.79 14.33
C TYR A 3 0.38 -26.04 15.00
N ARG A 4 1.62 -26.50 14.81
CA ARG A 4 2.83 -25.88 15.37
C ARG A 4 3.23 -24.69 14.49
N LYS A 5 3.71 -23.60 15.12
CA LYS A 5 4.27 -22.47 14.36
C LYS A 5 5.56 -22.95 13.67
N VAL A 6 5.60 -22.82 12.35
CA VAL A 6 6.78 -23.13 11.54
C VAL A 6 7.51 -21.82 11.27
N TYR A 7 8.76 -21.73 11.71
CA TYR A 7 9.61 -20.58 11.42
C TYR A 7 9.89 -20.52 9.91
N GLY A 8 9.91 -19.30 9.35
CA GLY A 8 10.06 -19.07 7.91
C GLY A 8 8.75 -18.79 7.15
N GLN A 9 7.60 -18.93 7.81
CA GLN A 9 6.33 -18.46 7.24
C GLN A 9 6.14 -16.95 7.48
N SER A 10 6.09 -16.17 6.40
CA SER A 10 5.76 -14.74 6.44
C SER A 10 4.24 -14.55 6.33
N LYS A 11 3.73 -13.47 6.93
CA LYS A 11 2.33 -13.07 6.76
C LYS A 11 2.22 -12.20 5.52
N VAL A 12 1.42 -12.63 4.55
CA VAL A 12 1.07 -11.79 3.40
C VAL A 12 -0.01 -10.80 3.81
N ALA A 13 0.23 -9.51 3.59
CA ALA A 13 -0.76 -8.47 3.84
C ALA A 13 -1.84 -8.47 2.75
N THR A 14 -3.10 -8.35 3.16
CA THR A 14 -4.26 -8.25 2.27
C THR A 14 -4.74 -6.80 2.21
N CYS A 15 -5.24 -6.39 1.05
CA CYS A 15 -5.88 -5.10 0.83
C CYS A 15 -7.19 -5.02 1.61
N MET A 16 -7.42 -3.91 2.30
CA MET A 16 -8.61 -3.73 3.15
C MET A 16 -9.91 -3.47 2.37
N PHE A 17 -9.82 -3.08 1.10
CA PHE A 17 -10.97 -2.80 0.24
C PHE A 17 -11.40 -4.07 -0.54
N CYS A 18 -10.48 -4.65 -1.32
CA CYS A 18 -10.81 -5.76 -2.22
C CYS A 18 -10.29 -7.14 -1.79
N SER A 19 -9.68 -7.27 -0.61
CA SER A 19 -9.13 -8.53 -0.08
C SER A 19 -8.03 -9.20 -0.94
N LYS A 20 -7.58 -8.55 -2.02
CA LYS A 20 -6.42 -8.98 -2.84
C LYS A 20 -5.11 -8.76 -2.08
N GLN A 21 -4.00 -9.28 -2.58
CA GLN A 21 -2.69 -9.01 -1.97
C GLN A 21 -2.38 -7.50 -1.98
N ALA A 22 -1.97 -6.97 -0.83
CA ALA A 22 -1.52 -5.59 -0.72
C ALA A 22 -0.07 -5.48 -1.19
N THR A 23 0.20 -4.50 -2.05
CA THR A 23 1.52 -4.22 -2.60
C THR A 23 2.02 -2.82 -2.21
N THR A 24 1.10 -1.92 -1.84
CA THR A 24 1.38 -0.51 -1.54
C THR A 24 0.66 -0.09 -0.25
N GLN A 25 1.07 1.05 0.31
CA GLN A 25 0.38 1.72 1.39
C GLN A 25 -0.28 3.00 0.88
N ASN A 26 -1.44 3.35 1.44
CA ASN A 26 -2.08 4.66 1.22
C ASN A 26 -1.41 5.74 2.12
N GLU A 27 -1.79 7.00 1.97
CA GLU A 27 -1.41 8.15 2.82
C GLU A 27 -1.75 7.92 4.29
N GLN A 28 -2.83 7.19 4.56
CA GLN A 28 -3.21 6.73 5.90
C GLN A 28 -2.43 5.48 6.35
N GLU A 29 -1.34 5.10 5.67
CA GLU A 29 -0.49 3.92 5.89
C GLU A 29 -1.24 2.57 5.94
N ILE A 30 -2.40 2.50 5.30
CA ILE A 30 -3.21 1.28 5.22
C ILE A 30 -2.70 0.41 4.07
N PRO A 31 -2.51 -0.91 4.26
CA PRO A 31 -2.11 -1.81 3.19
C PRO A 31 -3.23 -1.91 2.15
N VAL A 32 -2.92 -1.48 0.93
CA VAL A 32 -3.84 -1.43 -0.21
C VAL A 32 -3.20 -2.03 -1.46
N CYS A 33 -4.01 -2.39 -2.44
CA CYS A 33 -3.51 -2.71 -3.78
C CYS A 33 -3.30 -1.42 -4.59
N ILE A 34 -2.65 -1.54 -5.75
CA ILE A 34 -2.34 -0.39 -6.63
C ILE A 34 -3.60 0.39 -7.03
N ALA A 35 -4.72 -0.31 -7.27
CA ALA A 35 -6.00 0.31 -7.64
C ALA A 35 -6.59 1.19 -6.51
N HIS A 36 -6.28 0.87 -5.26
CA HIS A 36 -6.82 1.53 -4.07
C HIS A 36 -5.77 2.40 -3.38
N LYS A 37 -4.76 2.85 -4.12
CA LYS A 37 -3.72 3.72 -3.57
C LYS A 37 -4.28 5.07 -3.12
N ASN A 38 -5.30 5.58 -3.81
CA ASN A 38 -5.88 6.91 -3.55
C ASN A 38 -7.21 6.83 -2.77
N SER A 39 -7.61 5.64 -2.30
CA SER A 39 -8.89 5.46 -1.60
C SER A 39 -8.70 5.59 -0.09
N GLU A 40 -9.28 6.63 0.48
CA GLU A 40 -9.19 6.93 1.92
C GLU A 40 -10.37 6.34 2.69
N LEU A 41 -10.10 5.91 3.93
CA LEU A 41 -11.15 5.54 4.88
C LEU A 41 -11.63 6.81 5.58
N ASN A 42 -12.84 7.24 5.23
CA ASN A 42 -13.49 8.38 5.86
C ASN A 42 -14.11 8.03 7.21
N ALA A 43 -14.30 9.05 8.04
CA ALA A 43 -14.71 8.99 9.45
C ALA A 43 -15.65 7.84 9.82
N PHE A 44 -15.10 6.83 10.51
CA PHE A 44 -15.86 5.70 11.02
C PHE A 44 -16.49 5.99 12.37
N LYS A 45 -17.67 5.40 12.59
CA LYS A 45 -18.37 5.46 13.87
C LYS A 45 -18.17 4.16 14.62
N CYS A 46 -17.97 4.28 15.92
CA CYS A 46 -17.99 3.16 16.84
C CYS A 46 -19.44 2.76 17.16
N ALA A 47 -19.66 1.55 17.67
CA ALA A 47 -20.95 1.11 18.17
C ALA A 47 -21.52 1.98 19.31
N CYS A 48 -20.67 2.76 20.00
CA CYS A 48 -21.08 3.73 21.01
C CYS A 48 -21.54 5.09 20.42
N GLY A 49 -21.39 5.31 19.12
CA GLY A 49 -21.75 6.55 18.42
C GLY A 49 -20.63 7.59 18.34
N ASP A 50 -19.51 7.41 19.02
CA ASP A 50 -18.32 8.29 18.87
C ASP A 50 -17.52 7.95 17.62
N TYR A 51 -16.66 8.89 17.23
CA TYR A 51 -15.74 8.73 16.11
C TYR A 51 -14.57 7.80 16.48
N LEU A 52 -14.09 7.09 15.46
CA LEU A 52 -12.91 6.24 15.54
C LEU A 52 -11.71 6.95 14.94
N ASP A 53 -10.65 7.07 15.73
CA ASP A 53 -9.37 7.56 15.26
C ASP A 53 -8.55 6.40 14.70
N LEU A 54 -8.04 6.59 13.48
CA LEU A 54 -7.10 5.66 12.87
C LEU A 54 -5.72 5.87 13.49
N MET A 55 -5.13 4.78 13.99
CA MET A 55 -3.80 4.78 14.60
C MET A 55 -2.95 3.63 14.07
N HIS A 56 -1.63 3.75 14.22
CA HIS A 56 -0.64 2.89 13.58
C HIS A 56 0.22 2.23 14.63
N GLY A 57 0.45 0.93 14.50
CA GLY A 57 1.26 0.16 15.43
C GLY A 57 2.11 -0.89 14.73
N LYS A 58 2.94 -1.59 15.51
CA LYS A 58 3.86 -2.63 15.02
C LYS A 58 3.19 -3.72 14.18
N TYR A 59 1.91 -3.98 14.42
CA TYR A 59 1.15 -5.06 13.78
C TYR A 59 0.22 -4.57 12.66
N GLY A 60 0.28 -3.27 12.32
CA GLY A 60 -0.59 -2.64 11.34
C GLY A 60 -1.54 -1.61 11.95
N PRO A 61 -2.44 -1.06 11.12
CA PRO A 61 -3.36 -0.02 11.54
C PRO A 61 -4.49 -0.59 12.42
N PHE A 62 -4.94 0.21 13.38
CA PHE A 62 -6.02 -0.11 14.31
C PHE A 62 -6.86 1.14 14.57
N PHE A 63 -8.06 0.96 15.11
CA PHE A 63 -8.90 2.08 15.50
C PHE A 63 -8.89 2.27 17.01
N LYS A 64 -8.99 3.52 17.44
CA LYS A 64 -9.18 3.88 18.84
C LYS A 64 -10.47 4.67 18.95
N CYS A 65 -11.38 4.19 19.78
CA CYS A 65 -12.53 4.93 20.26
C CYS A 65 -12.18 5.57 21.61
N GLU A 66 -12.58 6.83 21.83
CA GLU A 66 -12.36 7.49 23.12
C GLU A 66 -13.09 6.80 24.27
N ARG A 67 -14.28 6.23 24.02
CA ARG A 67 -15.09 5.56 25.05
C ARG A 67 -14.90 4.05 25.13
N CYS A 68 -14.77 3.36 23.99
CA CYS A 68 -14.65 1.89 23.96
C CYS A 68 -13.20 1.39 23.97
N GLY A 69 -12.22 2.26 23.69
CA GLY A 69 -10.82 1.89 23.60
C GLY A 69 -10.42 1.33 22.22
N LEU A 70 -9.49 0.38 22.21
CA LEU A 70 -8.88 -0.14 20.98
C LEU A 70 -9.79 -1.15 20.28
N ILE A 71 -10.00 -0.95 18.98
CA ILE A 71 -10.82 -1.79 18.13
C ILE A 71 -9.98 -2.30 16.96
N ASN A 72 -10.11 -3.60 16.70
CA ASN A 72 -9.44 -4.23 15.57
C ASN A 72 -10.02 -3.70 14.26
N MET A 73 -9.14 -3.42 13.29
CA MET A 73 -9.49 -2.94 11.95
C MET A 73 -10.68 -3.72 11.34
N LYS A 74 -10.62 -5.06 11.36
CA LYS A 74 -11.70 -5.92 10.83
C LYS A 74 -13.08 -5.63 11.44
N LYS A 75 -13.15 -5.43 12.76
CA LYS A 75 -14.42 -5.14 13.45
C LYS A 75 -14.97 -3.76 13.08
N ALA A 76 -14.09 -2.78 12.91
CA ALA A 76 -14.51 -1.44 12.52
C ALA A 76 -15.05 -1.40 11.08
N LEU A 77 -14.43 -2.17 10.18
CA LEU A 77 -14.90 -2.34 8.80
C LEU A 77 -16.24 -3.08 8.71
N GLU A 78 -16.49 -4.06 9.59
CA GLU A 78 -17.79 -4.75 9.64
C GLU A 78 -18.93 -3.83 10.10
N LEU A 79 -18.63 -2.85 10.97
CA LEU A 79 -19.61 -1.91 11.51
C LEU A 79 -19.92 -0.75 10.56
N ASN A 80 -19.00 -0.44 9.65
CA ASN A 80 -19.11 0.69 8.76
C ASN A 80 -18.97 0.20 7.32
N GLU A 81 -20.06 0.26 6.55
CA GLU A 81 -20.06 -0.10 5.15
C GLU A 81 -19.04 0.77 4.39
N ILE A 82 -17.93 0.14 3.97
CA ILE A 82 -16.91 0.80 3.16
C ILE A 82 -17.56 1.11 1.81
N LYS A 83 -17.65 2.40 1.46
CA LYS A 83 -18.04 2.81 0.12
C LYS A 83 -16.76 2.92 -0.71
N ASP A 84 -16.55 1.96 -1.61
CA ASP A 84 -15.48 2.04 -2.59
C ASP A 84 -15.77 3.22 -3.54
N LEU A 85 -14.95 4.29 -3.46
CA LEU A 85 -15.07 5.46 -4.32
C LEU A 85 -14.70 5.17 -5.79
N SER A 86 -14.21 3.97 -6.10
CA SER A 86 -13.89 3.53 -7.46
C SER A 86 -15.11 3.34 -8.36
N GLU A 87 -16.33 3.24 -7.81
CA GLU A 87 -17.55 3.06 -8.61
C GLU A 87 -18.09 4.36 -9.22
N GLN A 88 -17.59 5.54 -8.83
CA GLN A 88 -18.11 6.82 -9.31
C GLN A 88 -17.33 7.42 -10.49
N ALA A 89 -16.35 6.70 -11.05
CA ALA A 89 -15.60 7.17 -12.22
C ALA A 89 -16.25 6.80 -13.58
N GLU A 90 -17.35 6.04 -13.61
CA GLU A 90 -17.92 5.53 -14.88
C GLU A 90 -19.06 6.38 -15.49
N THR A 91 -19.39 7.57 -14.97
CA THR A 91 -20.49 8.40 -15.52
C THR A 91 -20.10 9.79 -16.03
N VAL A 92 -18.82 10.04 -16.34
CA VAL A 92 -18.42 11.25 -17.10
C VAL A 92 -17.84 10.84 -18.46
N GLU A 93 -18.69 10.26 -19.31
CA GLU A 93 -18.47 10.27 -20.75
C GLU A 93 -19.58 11.06 -21.47
N LYS A 94 -19.13 12.01 -22.29
CA LYS A 94 -19.80 12.66 -23.45
C LYS A 94 -20.58 13.95 -23.21
N THR A 95 -19.87 15.07 -23.37
CA THR A 95 -20.25 16.06 -24.38
C THR A 95 -19.06 16.35 -25.30
N THR A 96 -19.28 16.13 -26.59
CA THR A 96 -18.36 16.34 -27.70
C THR A 96 -18.50 17.75 -28.26
N ASN A 97 -17.40 18.33 -28.75
CA ASN A 97 -17.22 18.84 -30.13
C ASN A 97 -16.17 19.96 -30.17
N ASP A 98 -15.05 19.62 -30.81
CA ASP A 98 -14.28 20.39 -31.81
C ASP A 98 -14.10 21.91 -31.63
N THR A 99 -12.84 22.36 -31.57
CA THR A 99 -12.20 23.11 -32.67
C THR A 99 -10.69 23.26 -32.40
N SER A 100 -9.92 22.92 -33.42
CA SER A 100 -8.48 23.06 -33.60
C SER A 100 -7.92 24.47 -33.35
N SER A 101 -6.79 24.57 -32.66
CA SER A 101 -5.65 25.35 -33.19
C SER A 101 -4.34 24.90 -32.54
N GLU A 102 -3.32 24.93 -33.37
CA GLU A 102 -1.98 24.39 -33.20
C GLU A 102 -1.07 25.38 -32.48
N SER A 103 -0.37 24.92 -31.44
CA SER A 103 0.90 25.52 -31.05
C SER A 103 1.77 24.47 -30.39
N GLN A 104 2.84 24.14 -31.10
CA GLN A 104 3.93 23.27 -30.71
C GLN A 104 4.60 23.82 -29.45
N ASP A 105 4.80 23.00 -28.43
CA ASP A 105 5.99 23.10 -27.59
C ASP A 105 6.26 21.77 -26.85
N LYS A 106 7.46 21.25 -27.06
CA LYS A 106 7.94 19.94 -26.61
C LYS A 106 8.36 20.00 -25.13
N PRO A 107 7.89 19.11 -24.24
CA PRO A 107 8.62 18.84 -23.01
C PRO A 107 9.78 17.87 -23.29
N LYS A 108 11.00 18.37 -23.06
CA LYS A 108 12.26 17.62 -23.04
C LYS A 108 12.12 16.35 -22.18
N LYS A 109 12.40 15.21 -22.79
CA LYS A 109 12.77 13.98 -22.07
C LYS A 109 14.09 14.27 -21.35
N VAL A 110 14.12 14.16 -20.03
CA VAL A 110 15.36 13.98 -19.28
C VAL A 110 15.31 12.57 -18.72
N ASN A 111 15.94 11.67 -19.46
CA ASN A 111 16.30 10.34 -18.98
C ASN A 111 17.45 10.54 -17.99
N LEU A 112 17.24 10.20 -16.71
CA LEU A 112 18.28 10.17 -15.70
C LEU A 112 18.37 8.74 -15.15
N PHE A 113 18.73 7.80 -16.03
CA PHE A 113 19.32 6.53 -15.64
C PHE A 113 20.70 6.52 -16.25
N GLY A 114 21.70 6.74 -15.40
CA GLY A 114 23.10 6.65 -15.76
C GLY A 114 23.43 5.23 -16.15
N GLU A 115 23.98 5.08 -17.34
CA GLU A 115 24.74 3.91 -17.76
C GLU A 115 26.06 3.97 -16.98
N GLU A 116 26.24 3.08 -16.02
CA GLU A 116 27.54 2.87 -15.38
C GLU A 116 28.26 1.76 -16.17
N ASP A 117 29.39 2.12 -16.78
CA ASP A 117 30.24 1.25 -17.58
C ASP A 117 30.75 0.05 -16.75
N PRO A 118 30.65 -1.20 -17.23
CA PRO A 118 31.08 -2.40 -16.50
C PRO A 118 32.59 -2.71 -16.65
N GLU A 119 33.45 -1.70 -16.81
CA GLU A 119 34.90 -1.93 -17.07
C GLU A 119 35.81 -1.83 -15.83
N ASN A 120 35.25 -1.63 -14.63
CA ASN A 120 36.04 -1.60 -13.40
C ASN A 120 35.51 -2.54 -12.32
N ALA A 121 35.49 -3.84 -12.63
CA ALA A 121 35.34 -4.88 -11.63
C ALA A 121 36.68 -5.02 -10.88
N GLU A 122 36.83 -4.32 -9.75
CA GLU A 122 37.88 -4.65 -8.80
C GLU A 122 37.66 -6.10 -8.33
N GLU A 123 38.65 -6.94 -8.57
CA GLU A 123 38.69 -8.34 -8.16
C GLU A 123 38.67 -8.40 -6.62
N ILE A 124 37.52 -8.75 -6.04
CA ILE A 124 37.41 -9.00 -4.60
C ILE A 124 38.14 -10.31 -4.31
N VAL A 125 39.44 -10.20 -3.98
CA VAL A 125 40.22 -11.32 -3.45
C VAL A 125 39.69 -11.62 -2.04
N LEU A 126 38.87 -12.66 -1.92
CA LEU A 126 38.49 -13.20 -0.62
C LEU A 126 39.77 -13.77 0.05
N PRO A 127 40.18 -13.28 1.23
CA PRO A 127 41.29 -13.88 1.95
C PRO A 127 40.92 -15.31 2.35
N GLY A 128 41.82 -16.23 1.98
CA GLY A 128 41.74 -17.70 2.06
C GLY A 128 40.84 -18.30 3.13
N ASP A 129 40.08 -19.31 2.69
CA ASP A 129 39.33 -20.22 3.54
C ASP A 129 40.20 -20.74 4.70
N PRO A 130 39.72 -20.71 5.96
CA PRO A 130 40.41 -21.37 7.05
C PRO A 130 40.37 -22.87 6.79
N MET A 131 41.55 -23.40 6.46
CA MET A 131 41.86 -24.81 6.36
C MET A 131 41.22 -25.58 7.51
N TYR A 132 40.40 -26.57 7.16
CA TYR A 132 39.99 -27.66 8.04
C TYR A 132 41.21 -28.18 8.81
N PHE A 133 41.16 -28.14 10.14
CA PHE A 133 42.04 -28.93 10.99
C PHE A 133 41.34 -30.25 11.31
N ASP A 134 42.08 -31.35 11.10
CA ASP A 134 41.71 -32.75 11.39
C ASP A 134 41.35 -33.00 12.88
#